data_AF-A0A1C7AFB2-F1
#
_entry.id   AF-A0A1C7AFB2-F1
#
_cell.length_a   1.000
_cell.length_b   1.000
_cell.length_c   1.000
_cell.angle_alpha   90.00
_cell.angle_beta   90.00
_cell.angle_gamma   90.00
#
_symmetry.space_group_name_H-M   'P 1'
#
loop_
_entity.id
_entity.type
_entity.pdbx_description
1 polymer ?
#
loop_
_entity_poly.entity_id
_entity_poly.type
_entity_poly.pdbx_seq_one_letter_code
_entity_poly.pdbx_strand_id
1 'polypeptide(L)'
;MQAHFPIRGVVLAGLAGGLAELVWVGLCAGFGPLEASRVAHEVTASFVATPMSAMSVWLGIAVHLLLALAVAFGFAALLWWPLARHRAPVLTWVLAAATLSAVWAVNFGVVLPVLNPAFVTLMPPGVTLASKLLFGMSMAAVLTACTATLRAPNPQAPVRV
;
A
#
# COMPACT_ATOMS: atom_id res chain seq x y z
N MET A 1 2.51 -28.87 10.87
CA MET A 1 3.05 -27.60 11.42
C MET A 1 2.09 -26.49 11.01
N GLN A 2 1.24 -25.98 11.92
CA GLN A 2 0.33 -24.88 11.61
C GLN A 2 1.15 -23.59 11.54
N ALA A 3 1.36 -23.06 10.33
CA ALA A 3 2.02 -21.79 10.18
C ALA A 3 1.03 -20.67 10.51
N HIS A 4 1.27 -19.92 11.59
CA HIS A 4 0.44 -18.78 11.97
C HIS A 4 0.60 -17.62 10.99
N PHE A 5 -0.51 -17.04 10.54
CA PHE A 5 -0.52 -15.88 9.67
C PHE A 5 0.14 -14.68 10.36
N PRO A 6 1.19 -14.05 9.80
CA PRO A 6 1.99 -13.05 10.48
C PRO A 6 1.33 -11.67 10.43
N ILE A 7 0.23 -11.53 11.18
CA ILE A 7 -0.62 -10.33 11.23
C ILE A 7 0.23 -9.06 11.43
N ARG A 8 1.18 -9.09 12.37
CA ARG A 8 2.06 -7.94 12.67
C ARG A 8 2.87 -7.50 11.44
N GLY A 9 3.45 -8.45 10.69
CA GLY A 9 4.21 -8.14 9.49
C GLY A 9 3.34 -7.56 8.37
N VAL A 10 2.12 -8.07 8.22
CA VAL A 10 1.15 -7.58 7.22
C VAL A 10 0.67 -6.16 7.56
N VAL A 11 0.37 -5.88 8.83
CA VAL A 11 0.01 -4.52 9.29
C VAL A 11 1.14 -3.53 9.03
N LEU A 12 2.38 -3.88 9.41
CA LEU A 12 3.54 -3.01 9.16
C LEU A 12 3.76 -2.78 7.66
N ALA A 13 3.56 -3.80 6.83
CA ALA A 13 3.71 -3.70 5.38
C ALA A 13 2.65 -2.78 4.75
N GLY A 14 1.40 -2.87 5.20
CA GLY A 14 0.33 -1.96 4.76
C GLY A 14 0.56 -0.52 5.19
N LEU A 15 0.98 -0.29 6.43
CA LEU A 15 1.32 1.05 6.91
C LEU A 15 2.52 1.64 6.15
N ALA A 16 3.58 0.86 5.93
CA ALA A 16 4.74 1.30 5.17
C ALA A 16 4.36 1.68 3.72
N GLY A 17 3.55 0.85 3.06
CA GLY A 17 3.04 1.14 1.72
C GLY A 17 2.18 2.41 1.69
N GLY A 18 1.22 2.52 2.60
CA GLY A 18 0.33 3.68 2.69
C GLY A 18 1.06 5.00 2.96
N LEU A 19 2.04 4.98 3.88
CA LEU A 19 2.87 6.13 4.19
C LEU A 19 3.78 6.51 3.02
N ALA A 20 4.34 5.54 2.28
CA ALA A 20 5.13 5.81 1.09
C ALA A 20 4.33 6.60 0.04
N GLU A 21 3.05 6.27 -0.16
CA GLU A 21 2.18 7.06 -1.05
C GLU A 21 1.93 8.47 -0.52
N LEU A 22 1.64 8.63 0.77
CA LEU A 22 1.41 9.96 1.36
C LEU A 22 2.65 10.85 1.25
N VAL A 23 3.83 10.30 1.52
CA VAL A 23 5.12 11.01 1.36
C VAL A 23 5.33 11.39 -0.10
N TRP A 24 5.11 10.48 -1.04
CA TRP A 24 5.25 10.76 -2.47
C TRP A 24 4.31 11.86 -2.96
N VAL A 25 3.03 11.80 -2.60
CA VAL A 25 2.03 12.83 -2.92
C VAL A 25 2.44 14.18 -2.31
N GLY A 26 2.88 14.16 -1.05
CA GLY A 26 3.37 15.37 -0.35
C GLY A 26 4.59 15.99 -1.04
N LEU A 27 5.54 15.19 -1.50
CA LEU A 27 6.69 15.66 -2.28
C LEU A 27 6.23 16.27 -3.61
N CYS A 28 5.34 15.60 -4.33
CA CYS A 28 4.81 16.12 -5.60
C CYS A 28 4.05 17.44 -5.40
N ALA A 29 3.33 17.59 -4.30
CA ALA A 29 2.66 18.82 -3.92
C ALA A 29 3.65 19.94 -3.56
N GLY A 30 4.77 19.61 -2.91
CA GLY A 30 5.80 20.59 -2.56
C GLY A 30 6.55 21.18 -3.76
N PHE A 31 6.63 20.45 -4.88
CA PHE A 31 7.36 20.87 -6.09
C PHE A 31 6.46 21.23 -7.29
N GLY A 32 5.14 21.12 -7.16
CA GLY A 32 4.19 21.32 -8.25
C GLY A 32 2.96 22.12 -7.83
N PRO A 33 2.02 22.36 -8.75
CA PRO A 33 0.77 23.09 -8.47
C PRO A 33 -0.27 22.22 -7.73
N LEU A 34 0.10 21.01 -7.31
CA LEU A 34 -0.79 20.05 -6.65
C LEU A 34 -0.95 20.42 -5.18
N GLU A 35 -2.19 20.45 -4.68
CA GLU A 35 -2.47 20.63 -3.26
C GLU A 35 -2.71 19.27 -2.58
N ALA A 36 -1.83 18.85 -1.67
CA ALA A 36 -1.95 17.57 -0.97
C ALA A 36 -3.25 17.47 -0.14
N SER A 37 -3.69 18.58 0.46
CA SER A 37 -4.97 18.68 1.17
C SER A 37 -6.15 18.38 0.24
N ARG A 38 -6.09 18.85 -1.01
CA ARG A 38 -7.10 18.57 -2.02
C ARG A 38 -7.11 17.10 -2.42
N VAL A 39 -5.95 16.47 -2.58
CA VAL A 39 -5.88 15.02 -2.83
C VAL A 39 -6.56 14.24 -1.70
N ALA A 40 -6.21 14.54 -0.44
CA ALA A 40 -6.83 13.88 0.72
C ALA A 40 -8.35 14.16 0.81
N HIS A 41 -8.78 15.38 0.54
CA HIS A 41 -10.21 15.71 0.51
C HIS A 41 -10.97 14.88 -0.52
N GLU A 42 -10.44 14.75 -1.74
CA GLU A 42 -11.08 13.99 -2.81
C GLU A 42 -11.14 12.47 -2.51
N VAL A 43 -10.22 11.95 -1.69
CA VAL A 43 -10.33 10.59 -1.14
C VAL A 43 -11.59 10.48 -0.28
N THR A 44 -11.87 11.45 0.60
CA THR A 44 -13.13 11.48 1.37
C THR A 44 -14.35 11.63 0.46
N ALA A 45 -14.28 12.55 -0.50
CA ALA A 45 -15.36 12.84 -1.44
C ALA A 45 -15.77 11.62 -2.28
N SER A 46 -14.86 10.66 -2.49
CA SER A 46 -15.12 9.39 -3.17
C SER A 46 -16.09 8.46 -2.41
N PHE A 47 -16.31 8.72 -1.12
CA PHE A 47 -17.24 7.94 -0.27
C PHE A 47 -18.40 8.76 0.26
N VAL A 48 -18.15 10.02 0.63
CA VAL A 48 -19.16 10.92 1.20
C VAL A 48 -18.93 12.32 0.66
N ALA A 49 -19.95 12.88 0.00
CA ALA A 49 -19.94 14.27 -0.45
C ALA A 49 -19.86 15.21 0.77
N THR A 50 -18.74 15.92 0.90
CA THR A 50 -18.50 16.87 2.00
C THR A 50 -17.83 18.13 1.47
N PRO A 51 -18.03 19.31 2.07
CA PRO A 51 -17.28 20.50 1.71
C PRO A 51 -15.81 20.39 2.17
N MET A 52 -14.93 21.12 1.48
CA MET A 52 -13.52 21.22 1.87
C MET A 52 -13.40 21.73 3.31
N SER A 53 -12.80 20.91 4.17
CA SER A 53 -12.60 21.20 5.58
C SER A 53 -11.42 20.42 6.14
N ALA A 54 -10.82 20.88 7.23
CA ALA A 54 -9.74 20.15 7.90
C ALA A 54 -10.17 18.72 8.29
N MET A 55 -11.43 18.53 8.70
CA MET A 55 -11.98 17.21 9.01
C MET A 55 -12.01 16.30 7.77
N SER A 56 -12.45 16.80 6.62
CA SER A 56 -12.48 16.02 5.37
C SER A 56 -11.07 15.58 4.91
N VAL A 57 -10.04 16.38 5.18
CA VAL A 57 -8.65 16.03 4.89
C VAL A 57 -8.18 14.88 5.78
N TRP A 58 -8.41 14.98 7.10
CA TRP A 58 -8.02 13.93 8.05
C TRP A 58 -8.78 12.63 7.81
N LEU A 59 -10.07 12.71 7.48
CA LEU A 59 -10.87 11.54 7.12
C LEU A 59 -10.30 10.85 5.87
N GLY A 60 -9.85 11.62 4.88
CA GLY A 60 -9.29 11.07 3.65
C GLY A 60 -7.98 10.33 3.89
N ILE A 61 -7.12 10.89 4.75
CA ILE A 61 -5.89 10.22 5.21
C ILE A 61 -6.23 8.92 5.96
N ALA A 62 -7.22 8.95 6.86
CA ALA A 62 -7.63 7.76 7.59
C ALA A 62 -8.18 6.66 6.67
N VAL A 63 -9.04 7.02 5.71
CA VAL A 63 -9.56 6.10 4.69
C VAL A 63 -8.44 5.52 3.84
N HIS A 64 -7.47 6.34 3.42
CA HIS A 64 -6.30 5.87 2.66
C HIS A 64 -5.50 4.83 3.45
N LEU A 65 -5.21 5.07 4.73
CA LEU A 65 -4.48 4.13 5.57
C LEU A 65 -5.28 2.83 5.83
N LEU A 66 -6.60 2.91 5.97
CA LEU A 66 -7.46 1.72 6.08
C LEU A 66 -7.46 0.89 4.79
N LEU A 67 -7.57 1.54 3.62
CA LEU A 67 -7.46 0.88 2.33
C LEU A 67 -6.07 0.26 2.13
N ALA A 68 -5.01 0.93 2.57
CA ALA A 68 -3.65 0.40 2.53
C ALA A 68 -3.53 -0.91 3.34
N LEU A 69 -4.12 -0.97 4.53
CA LEU A 69 -4.20 -2.19 5.32
C LEU A 69 -4.99 -3.28 4.58
N ALA A 70 -6.16 -2.94 4.04
CA ALA A 70 -7.00 -3.89 3.30
C ALA A 70 -6.26 -4.50 2.09
N VAL A 71 -5.54 -3.67 1.32
CA VAL A 71 -4.70 -4.13 0.20
C VAL A 71 -3.58 -5.04 0.69
N ALA A 72 -2.89 -4.68 1.77
CA ALA A 72 -1.81 -5.51 2.30
C ALA A 72 -2.32 -6.87 2.81
N PHE A 73 -3.47 -6.91 3.49
CA PHE A 73 -4.10 -8.17 3.89
C PHE A 73 -4.54 -9.01 2.69
N GLY A 74 -5.18 -8.39 1.68
CA GLY A 74 -5.57 -9.06 0.45
C GLY A 74 -4.36 -9.65 -0.29
N PHE A 75 -3.31 -8.84 -0.49
CA PHE A 75 -2.06 -9.29 -1.10
C PHE A 75 -1.42 -10.44 -0.29
N ALA A 76 -1.34 -10.27 1.04
CA ALA A 76 -0.76 -11.25 1.92
C ALA A 76 -1.49 -12.60 1.86
N ALA A 77 -2.82 -12.58 1.93
CA ALA A 77 -3.66 -13.78 1.95
C ALA A 77 -3.72 -14.48 0.58
N LEU A 78 -3.89 -13.72 -0.50
CA LEU A 78 -4.20 -14.28 -1.83
C LEU A 78 -2.95 -14.64 -2.62
N LEU A 79 -1.84 -13.92 -2.44
CA LEU A 79 -0.65 -14.06 -3.28
C LEU A 79 0.58 -14.44 -2.46
N TRP A 80 0.93 -13.64 -1.46
CA TRP A 80 2.21 -13.80 -0.79
C TRP A 80 2.29 -15.07 0.06
N TRP A 81 1.27 -15.32 0.89
CA TRP A 81 1.22 -16.50 1.75
C TRP A 81 1.24 -17.84 0.98
N PRO A 82 0.40 -18.06 -0.05
CA PRO A 82 0.42 -19.32 -0.80
C PRO A 82 1.63 -19.47 -1.74
N LEU A 83 2.15 -18.38 -2.32
CA LEU A 83 3.11 -18.48 -3.44
C LEU A 83 4.52 -18.03 -3.07
N ALA A 84 4.67 -16.90 -2.37
CA ALA A 84 5.94 -16.18 -2.32
C ALA A 84 6.69 -16.30 -0.99
N ARG A 85 6.00 -16.50 0.14
CA ARG A 85 6.62 -16.47 1.48
C ARG A 85 7.80 -17.44 1.63
N HIS A 86 7.74 -18.55 0.89
CA HIS A 86 8.71 -19.63 0.98
C HIS A 86 9.72 -19.66 -0.17
N ARG A 87 9.33 -19.17 -1.35
CA ARG A 87 10.00 -19.54 -2.60
C ARG A 87 11.08 -18.57 -3.06
N ALA A 88 10.88 -17.25 -2.98
CA ALA A 88 11.93 -16.27 -3.26
C ALA A 88 11.51 -14.84 -2.86
N PRO A 89 12.41 -14.03 -2.26
CA PRO A 89 12.20 -12.60 -2.07
C PRO A 89 11.81 -11.88 -3.37
N VAL A 90 12.51 -12.16 -4.47
CA VAL A 90 12.27 -11.55 -5.79
C VAL A 90 10.81 -11.72 -6.24
N LEU A 91 10.21 -12.89 -6.01
CA LEU A 91 8.82 -13.14 -6.35
C LEU A 91 7.86 -12.24 -5.56
N THR A 92 8.18 -11.91 -4.30
CA THR A 92 7.38 -10.98 -3.49
C THR A 92 7.39 -9.58 -4.09
N TRP A 93 8.55 -9.09 -4.55
CA TRP A 93 8.67 -7.79 -5.21
C TRP A 93 7.90 -7.72 -6.52
N VAL A 94 8.07 -8.72 -7.38
CA VAL A 94 7.37 -8.80 -8.68
C VAL A 94 5.85 -8.86 -8.49
N LEU A 95 5.37 -9.73 -7.59
CA LEU A 95 3.93 -9.85 -7.32
C LEU A 95 3.36 -8.56 -6.71
N ALA A 96 4.09 -7.90 -5.80
CA ALA A 96 3.62 -6.65 -5.21
C ALA A 96 3.52 -5.54 -6.27
N ALA A 97 4.55 -5.35 -7.10
CA ALA A 97 4.54 -4.36 -8.17
C ALA A 97 3.41 -4.64 -9.20
N ALA A 98 3.25 -5.89 -9.62
CA ALA A 98 2.18 -6.30 -10.54
C ALA A 98 0.79 -6.09 -9.93
N THR A 99 0.60 -6.45 -8.65
CA THR A 99 -0.68 -6.26 -7.95
C THR A 99 -1.04 -4.79 -7.86
N LEU A 100 -0.10 -3.94 -7.44
CA LEU A 100 -0.38 -2.51 -7.27
C LEU A 100 -0.56 -1.80 -8.62
N SER A 101 0.10 -2.27 -9.68
CA SER A 101 -0.16 -1.80 -11.04
C SER A 101 -1.57 -2.18 -11.52
N ALA A 102 -2.02 -3.40 -11.23
CA ALA A 102 -3.37 -3.84 -11.56
C ALA A 102 -4.44 -3.08 -10.76
N VAL A 103 -4.23 -2.90 -9.45
CA VAL A 103 -5.11 -2.08 -8.59
C VAL A 103 -5.15 -0.64 -9.10
N TRP A 104 -4.02 -0.06 -9.48
CA TRP A 104 -3.96 1.26 -10.09
C TRP A 104 -4.79 1.34 -11.37
N ALA A 105 -4.61 0.40 -12.30
CA ALA A 105 -5.31 0.39 -13.58
C ALA A 105 -6.83 0.27 -13.39
N VAL A 106 -7.28 -0.60 -12.48
CA VAL A 106 -8.71 -0.74 -12.16
C VAL A 106 -9.23 0.52 -11.47
N ASN A 107 -8.50 1.07 -10.49
CA ASN A 107 -8.93 2.25 -9.75
C ASN A 107 -9.03 3.48 -10.64
N PHE A 108 -7.98 3.82 -11.37
CA PHE A 108 -7.93 5.05 -12.18
C PHE A 108 -8.57 4.91 -13.57
N GLY A 109 -8.65 3.69 -14.11
CA GLY A 109 -9.24 3.44 -15.42
C GLY A 109 -10.73 3.08 -15.40
N VAL A 110 -11.25 2.58 -14.26
CA VAL A 110 -12.63 2.06 -14.19
C VAL A 110 -13.40 2.64 -13.01
N VAL A 111 -12.91 2.47 -11.79
CA VAL A 111 -13.68 2.77 -10.57
C VAL A 111 -13.82 4.28 -10.33
N LEU A 112 -12.71 5.00 -10.27
CA LEU A 112 -12.69 6.44 -9.97
C LEU A 112 -13.35 7.30 -11.05
N PRO A 113 -13.24 7.03 -12.36
CA PRO A 113 -14.01 7.76 -13.36
C PRO A 113 -15.53 7.75 -13.12
N VAL A 114 -16.05 6.68 -12.50
CA VAL A 114 -17.48 6.56 -12.16
C VAL A 114 -17.79 7.18 -10.80
N LEU A 115 -16.94 6.96 -9.79
CA LEU A 115 -17.20 7.42 -8.42
C LEU A 115 -16.82 8.88 -8.17
N ASN A 116 -15.65 9.31 -8.65
CA ASN A 116 -15.10 10.65 -8.45
C ASN A 116 -14.17 11.04 -9.62
N PRO A 117 -14.71 11.52 -10.75
CA PRO A 117 -13.90 11.89 -11.91
C PRO A 117 -12.96 13.07 -11.63
N ALA A 118 -13.28 13.96 -10.68
CA ALA A 118 -12.42 15.08 -10.32
C ALA A 118 -11.07 14.59 -9.78
N PHE A 119 -11.07 13.52 -8.97
CA PHE A 119 -9.85 12.92 -8.44
C PHE A 119 -8.91 12.40 -9.54
N VAL A 120 -9.45 11.80 -10.60
CA VAL A 120 -8.65 11.28 -11.73
C VAL A 120 -7.91 12.40 -12.45
N THR A 121 -8.53 13.57 -12.57
CA THR A 121 -7.92 14.74 -13.22
C THR A 121 -6.96 15.52 -12.33
N LEU A 122 -6.94 15.24 -11.02
CA LEU A 122 -6.16 16.00 -10.05
C LEU A 122 -4.66 15.73 -10.17
N MET A 123 -4.28 14.50 -10.55
CA MET A 123 -2.89 14.08 -10.60
C MET A 123 -2.54 13.42 -11.94
N PRO A 124 -1.37 13.71 -12.53
CA PRO A 124 -0.94 13.03 -13.75
C PRO A 124 -0.87 11.50 -13.55
N PRO A 125 -1.28 10.69 -14.54
CA PRO A 125 -1.27 9.22 -14.44
C PRO A 125 0.08 8.62 -14.02
N GLY A 126 1.18 9.21 -14.48
CA GLY A 126 2.52 8.76 -14.09
C GLY A 126 2.82 8.94 -12.60
N VAL A 127 2.31 10.01 -11.99
CA VAL A 127 2.53 10.30 -10.55
C VAL A 127 1.74 9.32 -9.69
N THR A 128 0.51 8.98 -10.09
CA THR A 128 -0.34 8.03 -9.35
C THR A 128 0.09 6.58 -9.54
N LEU A 129 0.66 6.23 -10.70
CA LEU A 129 1.29 4.92 -10.89
C LEU A 129 2.57 4.81 -10.04
N ALA A 130 3.42 5.85 -10.04
CA ALA A 130 4.63 5.87 -9.23
C ALA A 130 4.32 5.71 -7.73
N SER A 131 3.27 6.34 -7.21
CA SER A 131 2.83 6.15 -5.81
C SER A 131 2.49 4.69 -5.54
N LYS A 132 1.74 4.04 -6.42
CA LYS A 132 1.32 2.64 -6.27
C LYS A 132 2.50 1.67 -6.35
N LEU A 133 3.50 1.96 -7.18
CA LEU A 133 4.74 1.18 -7.21
C LEU A 133 5.55 1.36 -5.91
N LEU A 134 5.67 2.59 -5.40
CA LEU A 134 6.32 2.87 -4.10
C LEU A 134 5.62 2.16 -2.94
N PHE A 135 4.28 2.11 -2.96
CA PHE A 135 3.51 1.27 -2.04
C PHE A 135 3.95 -0.18 -2.12
N GLY A 136 3.89 -0.76 -3.32
CA GLY A 136 4.18 -2.18 -3.54
C GLY A 136 5.59 -2.56 -3.12
N MET A 137 6.57 -1.71 -3.45
CA MET A 137 7.96 -1.87 -3.05
C MET A 137 8.15 -1.80 -1.53
N SER A 138 7.53 -0.83 -0.86
CA SER A 138 7.63 -0.68 0.60
C SER A 138 6.98 -1.86 1.32
N MET A 139 5.81 -2.31 0.85
CA MET A 139 5.14 -3.51 1.34
C MET A 139 6.03 -4.76 1.16
N ALA A 140 6.60 -4.95 -0.04
CA ALA A 140 7.47 -6.10 -0.34
C ALA A 140 8.74 -6.11 0.51
N ALA A 141 9.36 -4.95 0.75
CA ALA A 141 10.51 -4.80 1.62
C ALA A 141 10.20 -5.28 3.05
N VAL A 142 9.09 -4.82 3.64
CA VAL A 142 8.68 -5.22 5.00
C VAL A 142 8.39 -6.71 5.07
N LEU A 143 7.61 -7.26 4.13
CA LEU A 143 7.29 -8.69 4.12
C LEU A 143 8.54 -9.58 3.96
N THR A 144 9.48 -9.14 3.14
CA THR A 144 10.77 -9.83 2.95
C THR A 144 11.60 -9.79 4.23
N ALA A 145 11.72 -8.63 4.87
CA ALA A 145 12.45 -8.46 6.12
C ALA A 145 11.86 -9.31 7.26
N CYS A 146 10.53 -9.29 7.43
CA CYS A 146 9.86 -10.12 8.44
C CYS A 146 10.08 -11.63 8.20
N THR A 147 10.10 -12.07 6.94
CA THR A 147 10.39 -13.46 6.59
C THR A 147 11.82 -13.85 6.95
N ALA A 148 12.79 -12.95 6.72
CA ALA A 148 14.19 -13.19 7.05
C ALA A 148 14.37 -13.35 8.57
N THR A 149 13.73 -12.50 9.39
CA THR A 149 13.77 -12.61 10.86
C THR A 149 13.20 -13.94 11.36
N LEU A 150 12.14 -14.46 10.74
CA LEU A 150 11.55 -15.74 11.11
C LEU A 150 12.39 -16.97 10.71
N ARG A 151 13.33 -16.81 9.76
CA ARG A 151 14.21 -17.90 9.30
C ARG A 151 15.57 -17.92 10.01
N ALA A 152 15.92 -16.88 10.76
CA ALA A 152 17.20 -16.84 11.47
C ALA A 152 17.30 -18.04 12.44
N PRO A 153 18.41 -18.81 12.43
CA PRO A 153 18.62 -19.89 13.38
C PRO A 153 18.51 -19.34 14.80
N ASN A 154 17.80 -20.05 15.69
CA ASN A 154 17.76 -19.65 17.10
C ASN A 154 19.18 -19.75 17.67
N PRO A 155 19.84 -18.64 18.05
CA PRO A 155 21.20 -18.67 18.57
C PRO A 155 21.31 -19.41 19.91
N GLN A 156 20.17 -19.66 20.59
CA GLN A 156 20.08 -20.42 21.83
C GLN A 156 19.68 -21.90 21.62
N ALA A 157 19.56 -22.38 20.38
CA ALA A 157 19.28 -23.80 20.17
C ALA A 157 20.50 -24.64 20.57
N PRO A 158 20.36 -25.65 21.47
CA PRO A 158 21.47 -26.49 21.86
C PRO A 158 22.05 -27.20 20.63
N VAL A 159 23.38 -27.15 20.49
CA VAL A 159 24.12 -27.91 19.48
C VAL A 159 23.82 -29.39 19.76
N ARG A 160 23.12 -30.06 18.83
CA ARG A 160 22.94 -31.51 18.93
C ARG A 160 24.28 -32.15 18.62
N VAL A 161 24.95 -32.62 19.68
CA VAL A 161 26.19 -33.42 19.63
C VAL A 161 25.83 -34.88 19.38
#